data_AF-A0A183DJC2-F1
#
_entry.id   AF-A0A183DJC2-F1
#
_cell.length_a   1.000
_cell.length_b   1.000
_cell.length_c   1.000
_cell.angle_alpha   90.00
_cell.angle_beta   90.00
_cell.angle_gamma   90.00
#
_symmetry.space_group_name_H-M   'P 1'
#
loop_
_entity.id
_entity.type
_entity.pdbx_description
1 polymer ?
#
loop_
_entity_poly.entity_id
_entity_poly.type
_entity_poly.pdbx_seq_one_letter_code
_entity_poly.pdbx_strand_id
1 'polypeptide(L)'
;MIKYSKFHCSAYPWLLNYINRHSKRQTRQISVHTFVSQAESGRTLTDFTFLPGHGTHFFVYNYRWIQVERQREKQVIQKGDYRTPLETVTLTTIGTVVIFGSFFQFIDNQRLIAAGIACIWDGSTLGV
;
A
#
# COMPACT_ATOMS: atom_id res chain seq x y z
N MET A 1 -12.59 14.53 -8.36
CA MET A 1 -11.93 13.62 -7.38
C MET A 1 -10.95 12.76 -8.15
N ILE A 2 -9.70 12.56 -7.70
CA ILE A 2 -8.72 11.80 -8.49
C ILE A 2 -8.47 10.43 -7.86
N LYS A 3 -8.62 9.36 -8.64
CA LYS A 3 -8.49 7.97 -8.20
C LYS A 3 -7.35 7.29 -8.95
N TYR A 4 -6.44 6.66 -8.21
CA TYR A 4 -5.38 5.84 -8.78
C TYR A 4 -5.39 4.48 -8.10
N SER A 5 -5.40 3.42 -8.89
CA SER A 5 -5.32 2.04 -8.41
C SER A 5 -4.00 1.41 -8.85
N LYS A 6 -3.39 0.62 -7.97
CA LYS A 6 -2.18 -0.14 -8.30
C LYS A 6 -2.35 -1.61 -7.97
N PHE A 7 -2.00 -2.43 -8.96
CA PHE A 7 -1.89 -3.88 -8.89
C PHE A 7 -0.41 -4.24 -8.70
N HIS A 8 -0.09 -4.90 -7.59
CA HIS A 8 1.21 -5.58 -7.37
C HIS A 8 2.46 -4.73 -7.71
N CYS A 9 2.98 -3.96 -6.76
CA CYS A 9 4.31 -3.35 -6.94
C CYS A 9 5.28 -3.54 -5.77
N SER A 10 6.58 -3.53 -6.07
CA SER A 10 7.67 -3.73 -5.10
C SER A 10 7.57 -2.82 -3.87
N ALA A 11 7.07 -1.58 -4.02
CA ALA A 11 6.92 -0.68 -2.87
C ALA A 11 5.55 -0.73 -2.19
N TYR A 12 4.76 -1.75 -2.47
CA TYR A 12 3.54 -2.03 -1.74
C TYR A 12 3.77 -2.18 -0.23
N PRO A 13 4.76 -2.98 0.25
CA PRO A 13 5.02 -3.11 1.68
C PRO A 13 5.47 -1.78 2.32
N TRP A 14 6.31 -1.02 1.61
CA TRP A 14 6.73 0.31 2.06
C TRP A 14 5.55 1.26 2.21
N LEU A 15 4.64 1.29 1.23
CA LEU A 15 3.46 2.15 1.25
C LEU A 15 2.54 1.81 2.42
N LEU A 16 2.29 0.52 2.67
CA LEU A 16 1.47 0.09 3.81
C LEU A 16 2.10 0.49 5.15
N ASN A 17 3.42 0.35 5.29
CA ASN A 17 4.13 0.78 6.49
C ASN A 17 4.11 2.31 6.65
N TYR A 18 4.27 3.07 5.56
CA TYR A 18 4.14 4.53 5.55
C TYR A 18 2.74 4.95 6.02
N ILE A 19 1.69 4.39 5.44
CA ILE A 19 0.30 4.65 5.85
C ILE A 19 0.13 4.29 7.32
N ASN A 20 0.61 3.13 7.77
CA ASN A 20 0.49 2.75 9.18
C ASN A 20 1.15 3.76 10.11
N ARG A 21 2.32 4.29 9.75
CA ARG A 21 3.02 5.32 10.55
C ARG A 21 2.28 6.65 10.59
N HIS A 22 1.63 7.04 9.50
CA HIS A 22 0.93 8.33 9.37
C HIS A 22 -0.56 8.28 9.72
N SER A 23 -1.15 7.08 9.80
CA SER A 23 -2.57 6.82 10.07
C SER A 23 -2.81 6.19 11.45
N LYS A 24 -1.81 6.20 12.35
CA LYS A 24 -1.85 5.48 13.65
C LYS A 24 -3.11 5.72 14.48
N ARG A 25 -3.73 6.91 14.38
CA ARG A 25 -4.95 7.28 15.11
C ARG A 25 -6.24 7.10 14.32
N GLN A 26 -6.14 6.88 13.01
CA GLN A 26 -7.28 6.83 12.08
C GLN A 26 -7.54 5.44 11.51
N THR A 27 -6.54 4.55 11.51
CA THR A 27 -6.68 3.17 11.03
C THR A 27 -7.56 2.36 11.98
N ARG A 28 -8.74 1.96 11.50
CA ARG A 28 -9.69 1.12 12.26
C ARG A 28 -9.61 -0.35 11.90
N GLN A 29 -9.24 -0.66 10.66
CA GLN A 29 -9.13 -2.03 10.16
C GLN A 29 -7.65 -2.41 10.09
N ILE A 30 -7.25 -3.49 10.76
CA ILE A 30 -5.85 -3.89 10.89
C ILE A 30 -5.70 -5.31 10.35
N SER A 31 -4.63 -5.55 9.61
CA SER A 31 -4.19 -6.87 9.18
C SER A 31 -2.87 -7.20 9.89
N VAL A 32 -2.75 -8.43 10.36
CA VAL A 32 -1.53 -8.93 10.98
C VAL A 32 -0.71 -9.65 9.92
N HIS A 33 0.55 -9.25 9.80
CA HIS A 33 1.54 -9.94 9.01
C HIS A 33 2.53 -10.63 9.96
N THR A 34 2.55 -11.96 9.87
CA THR A 34 3.35 -12.84 10.73
C THR A 34 4.60 -13.26 9.96
N PHE A 35 5.76 -13.00 10.54
CA PHE A 35 7.04 -13.49 10.06
C PHE A 35 7.48 -14.65 10.95
N VAL A 36 7.70 -15.82 10.35
CA VAL A 36 8.19 -17.01 11.06
C VAL A 36 9.55 -17.35 10.50
N SER A 37 10.58 -17.34 11.36
CA SER A 37 11.90 -17.86 11.01
C SER A 37 12.23 -19.05 11.89
N GLN A 38 12.59 -20.15 11.25
CA GLN A 38 13.01 -21.38 11.92
C GLN A 38 14.52 -21.52 11.74
N ALA A 39 15.24 -21.57 12.85
CA ALA A 39 16.65 -21.90 12.84
C ALA A 39 16.84 -23.41 12.68
N GLU A 40 17.98 -23.82 12.12
CA GLU A 40 18.34 -25.24 11.96
C GLU A 40 18.38 -26.00 13.29
N SER A 41 18.61 -25.29 14.41
CA SER A 41 18.55 -25.84 15.78
C SER A 41 17.14 -26.15 16.28
N GLY A 42 16.09 -25.92 15.47
CA GLY A 42 14.68 -26.13 15.84
C GLY A 42 14.06 -24.94 16.59
N ARG A 43 14.82 -23.88 16.88
CA ARG A 43 14.28 -22.64 17.47
C ARG A 43 13.40 -21.92 16.43
N THR A 44 12.16 -21.62 16.83
CA THR A 44 11.23 -20.83 16.02
C THR A 44 11.11 -19.43 16.59
N LEU A 45 11.34 -18.41 15.75
CA LEU A 45 11.09 -17.01 16.05
C LEU A 45 9.87 -16.55 15.27
N THR A 46 8.93 -15.90 15.95
CA THR A 46 7.69 -15.39 15.37
C THR A 46 7.55 -13.91 15.67
N ASP A 47 7.54 -13.08 14.64
CA ASP A 47 7.34 -11.64 14.73
C ASP A 47 6.00 -11.23 14.12
N PHE A 48 5.33 -10.28 14.76
CA PHE A 48 4.02 -9.77 14.31
C PHE A 48 4.12 -8.30 13.94
N THR A 49 3.73 -7.98 12.70
CA THR A 49 3.66 -6.62 12.20
C THR A 49 2.22 -6.27 11.86
N PHE A 50 1.74 -5.14 12.37
CA PHE A 50 0.40 -4.64 12.07
C PHE A 50 0.46 -3.75 10.84
N LEU A 51 -0.49 -3.93 9.92
CA LEU A 51 -0.62 -3.16 8.67
C LEU A 51 -2.07 -2.72 8.49
N PRO A 52 -2.35 -1.69 7.67
CA PRO A 52 -3.72 -1.32 7.33
C PRO A 52 -4.42 -2.50 6.65
N GLY A 53 -5.53 -2.95 7.24
CA GLY A 53 -6.33 -4.05 6.71
C GLY A 53 -7.10 -3.67 5.44
N HIS A 54 -7.89 -4.61 4.92
CA HIS A 54 -8.80 -4.37 3.80
C HIS A 54 -9.89 -3.37 4.22
N GLY A 55 -10.22 -2.42 3.34
CA GLY A 55 -11.18 -1.34 3.55
C GLY A 55 -10.56 0.05 3.48
N THR A 56 -11.25 1.02 4.09
CA THR A 56 -10.94 2.45 3.92
C THR A 56 -10.13 3.00 5.10
N HIS A 57 -9.04 3.70 4.77
CA HIS A 57 -8.17 4.40 5.72
C HIS A 57 -7.97 5.85 5.29
N PHE A 58 -7.58 6.70 6.22
CA PHE A 58 -7.33 8.11 5.96
C PHE A 58 -6.02 8.53 6.61
N PHE A 59 -5.18 9.22 5.86
CA PHE A 59 -4.00 9.88 6.41
C PHE A 59 -3.85 11.27 5.81
N VAL A 60 -3.04 12.11 6.45
CA VAL A 60 -2.78 13.48 5.99
C VAL A 60 -1.37 13.53 5.41
N TYR A 61 -1.24 14.07 4.20
CA TYR A 61 0.03 14.40 3.57
C TYR A 61 -0.03 15.82 3.03
N ASN A 62 0.97 16.64 3.35
CA ASN A 62 1.06 18.03 2.93
C ASN A 62 -0.27 18.81 3.13
N TYR A 63 -0.83 18.74 4.34
CA TYR A 63 -2.09 19.38 4.73
C TYR A 63 -3.34 18.91 3.96
N ARG A 64 -3.27 17.76 3.28
CA ARG A 64 -4.39 17.20 2.52
C ARG A 64 -4.76 15.82 3.01
N TRP A 65 -6.06 15.59 3.09
CA TRP A 65 -6.61 14.27 3.36
C TRP A 65 -6.45 13.37 2.14
N ILE A 66 -5.88 12.20 2.37
CA ILE A 66 -5.78 11.13 1.39
C ILE A 66 -6.56 9.94 1.93
N GLN A 67 -7.58 9.56 1.18
CA GLN A 67 -8.30 8.32 1.36
C GLN A 67 -7.51 7.19 0.70
N VAL A 68 -7.34 6.10 1.44
CA VAL A 68 -6.74 4.86 0.98
C VAL A 68 -7.78 3.78 1.05
N GLU A 69 -8.07 3.14 -0.08
CA GLU A 69 -8.94 1.98 -0.12
C GLU A 69 -8.11 0.75 -0.51
N ARG A 70 -8.00 -0.22 0.40
CA ARG A 70 -7.32 -1.50 0.13
C ARG A 70 -8.36 -2.58 -0.13
N GLN A 71 -8.40 -3.12 -1.34
CA GLN A 71 -9.32 -4.19 -1.73
C GLN A 71 -8.55 -5.45 -2.10
N ARG A 72 -9.11 -6.59 -1.71
CA ARG A 72 -8.65 -7.90 -2.16
C ARG A 72 -9.63 -8.40 -3.21
N GLU A 73 -9.15 -8.63 -4.41
CA GLU A 73 -9.98 -9.20 -5.47
C GLU A 73 -10.12 -10.72 -5.25
N LYS A 74 -11.26 -11.25 -5.71
CA LYS A 74 -11.51 -12.71 -5.68
C LYS A 74 -10.59 -13.47 -6.65
N GLN A 75 -9.96 -12.75 -7.59
CA GLN A 75 -9.02 -13.33 -8.54
C GLN A 75 -7.67 -13.57 -7.87
N VAL A 76 -7.09 -14.74 -8.14
CA VAL A 76 -5.78 -15.17 -7.63
C VAL A 76 -4.83 -15.18 -8.80
N ILE A 77 -3.70 -14.47 -8.67
CA ILE A 77 -2.62 -14.56 -9.64
C ILE A 77 -1.73 -15.74 -9.23
N GLN A 78 -1.49 -16.66 -10.17
CA GLN A 78 -0.46 -17.67 -10.03
C GLN A 78 0.85 -17.13 -10.58
N LYS A 79 1.88 -17.10 -9.74
CA LYS A 79 3.27 -16.83 -10.16
C LYS A 79 4.15 -17.96 -9.64
N GLY A 80 4.42 -18.93 -10.50
CA GLY A 80 5.02 -20.21 -10.07
C GLY A 80 4.08 -20.95 -9.10
N ASP A 81 4.64 -21.53 -8.04
CA ASP A 81 3.87 -22.23 -6.99
C ASP A 81 3.12 -21.32 -6.03
N TYR A 82 3.39 -20.00 -6.05
CA TYR A 82 2.76 -19.06 -5.14
C TYR A 82 1.44 -18.54 -5.71
N ARG A 83 0.36 -18.85 -5.00
CA ARG A 83 -1.00 -18.33 -5.24
C ARG A 83 -1.26 -17.14 -4.32
N THR A 84 -1.07 -15.94 -4.84
CA THR A 84 -1.35 -14.72 -4.07
C THR A 84 -2.64 -14.08 -4.58
N PRO A 85 -3.61 -13.79 -3.71
CA PRO A 85 -4.79 -13.01 -4.11
C PRO A 85 -4.35 -11.64 -4.63
N LEU A 86 -5.02 -11.15 -5.66
CA LEU A 86 -4.72 -9.83 -6.17
C LEU A 86 -5.17 -8.77 -5.14
N GLU A 87 -4.25 -7.90 -4.77
CA GLU A 87 -4.52 -6.78 -3.87
C GLU A 87 -4.37 -5.46 -4.62
N THR A 88 -5.38 -4.61 -4.46
CA THR A 88 -5.48 -3.32 -5.10
C THR A 88 -5.53 -2.25 -4.03
N VAL A 89 -4.58 -1.32 -4.05
CA VAL A 89 -4.63 -0.12 -3.21
C VAL A 89 -4.97 1.06 -4.09
N THR A 90 -6.04 1.74 -3.70
CA THR A 90 -6.52 2.94 -4.34
C THR A 90 -6.24 4.14 -3.46
N LEU A 91 -5.60 5.16 -4.01
CA LEU A 91 -5.37 6.44 -3.34
C LEU A 91 -6.29 7.49 -3.94
N THR A 92 -6.94 8.27 -3.08
CA THR A 92 -7.85 9.34 -3.50
C THR A 92 -7.64 10.58 -2.65
N THR A 93 -7.55 11.73 -3.29
CA THR A 93 -7.45 13.02 -2.61
C THR A 93 -8.34 14.06 -3.25
N ILE A 94 -8.47 15.19 -2.56
CA ILE A 94 -9.10 16.41 -3.05
C ILE A 94 -7.98 17.36 -3.52
N GLY A 95 -7.98 17.69 -4.81
CA GLY A 95 -7.01 18.62 -5.39
C GLY A 95 -6.85 18.50 -6.90
N THR A 96 -5.89 19.24 -7.43
CA THR A 96 -5.50 19.21 -8.83
C THR A 96 -4.44 18.14 -9.10
N VAL A 97 -4.37 17.67 -10.35
CA VAL A 97 -3.44 16.62 -10.80
C VAL A 97 -1.99 16.97 -10.46
N VAL A 98 -1.59 18.24 -10.58
CA VAL A 98 -0.22 18.72 -10.33
C VAL A 98 0.23 18.45 -8.88
N ILE A 99 -0.63 18.76 -7.91
CA ILE A 99 -0.30 18.59 -6.49
C ILE A 99 -0.24 17.11 -6.14
N PHE A 100 -1.11 16.30 -6.75
CA PHE A 100 -1.10 14.86 -6.51
C PHE A 100 0.08 14.15 -7.17
N GLY A 101 0.55 14.65 -8.33
CA GLY A 101 1.80 14.22 -8.96
C GLY A 101 3.00 14.32 -8.02
N SER A 102 3.08 15.39 -7.21
CA SER A 102 4.18 15.55 -6.23
C SER A 102 4.20 14.46 -5.14
N PHE A 103 3.02 13.96 -4.73
CA PHE A 103 2.92 12.85 -3.78
C PHE A 103 3.37 11.52 -4.41
N PHE A 104 3.02 11.28 -5.67
CA PHE A 104 3.52 10.10 -6.38
C PHE A 104 5.01 10.16 -6.63
N GLN A 105 5.53 11.32 -7.02
CA GLN A 105 6.97 11.50 -7.17
C GLN A 105 7.68 11.34 -5.83
N PHE A 106 7.08 11.75 -4.71
CA PHE A 106 7.59 11.42 -3.39
C PHE A 106 7.62 9.90 -3.15
N ILE A 107 6.51 9.18 -3.38
CA ILE A 107 6.48 7.72 -3.25
C ILE A 107 7.55 7.07 -4.13
N ASP A 108 7.69 7.49 -5.38
CA ASP A 108 8.64 6.94 -6.34
C ASP A 108 10.09 7.34 -6.02
N ASN A 109 10.34 8.54 -5.47
CA ASN A 109 11.67 8.91 -4.97
C ASN A 109 12.07 8.08 -3.74
N GLN A 110 11.11 7.77 -2.86
CA GLN A 110 11.33 6.87 -1.72
C GLN A 110 11.55 5.41 -2.18
N ARG A 111 11.16 5.05 -3.42
CA ARG A 111 11.49 3.76 -4.05
C ARG A 111 12.92 3.65 -4.55
N LEU A 112 13.50 4.74 -5.06
CA LEU A 112 14.87 4.74 -5.57
C LEU A 112 15.89 4.34 -4.49
N ILE A 113 15.51 4.47 -3.21
CA ILE A 113 16.30 4.06 -2.05
C ILE A 113 16.07 2.58 -1.68
N ALA A 114 14.97 1.94 -2.12
CA ALA A 114 14.52 0.65 -1.60
C ALA A 114 14.45 -0.52 -2.62
N ALA A 115 14.19 -0.32 -3.92
CA ALA A 115 14.26 -1.39 -4.93
C ALA A 115 14.04 -0.86 -6.36
N GLY A 116 14.95 -1.19 -7.28
CA GLY A 116 14.95 -0.77 -8.69
C GLY A 116 13.91 -1.47 -9.58
N ILE A 117 12.61 -1.37 -9.26
CA ILE A 117 11.51 -1.78 -10.16
C ILE A 117 10.47 -0.66 -10.23
N ALA A 118 10.19 -0.21 -11.46
CA ALA A 118 9.22 0.84 -11.77
C ALA A 118 7.78 0.36 -11.54
N CYS A 119 6.94 1.28 -11.11
CA CYS A 119 5.61 0.95 -10.64
C CYS A 119 4.57 1.78 -11.37
N ILE A 120 3.83 1.16 -12.28
CA ILE A 120 2.86 1.84 -13.15
C ILE A 120 1.65 2.30 -12.32
N TRP A 121 1.29 3.57 -12.46
CA TRP A 121 0.09 4.16 -11.86
C TRP A 121 -0.93 4.39 -12.98
N ASP A 122 -2.10 3.74 -12.88
CA ASP A 122 -3.23 4.06 -13.75
C ASP A 122 -4.11 5.10 -13.04
N GLY A 123 -4.32 6.23 -13.71
CA GLY A 123 -4.99 7.40 -13.17
C GLY A 123 -6.28 7.69 -13.89
N SER A 124 -7.39 7.73 -13.15
CA SER A 124 -8.66 8.23 -13.67
C SER A 124 -9.09 9.47 -12.89
N THR A 125 -9.40 10.54 -13.61
CA THR A 125 -10.11 11.70 -13.06
C THR A 125 -11.60 11.37 -13.05
N LEU A 126 -12.19 11.22 -11.86
CA LEU A 126 -13.64 11.20 -11.76
C LEU A 126 -14.11 12.64 -11.92
N GLY A 127 -14.82 12.88 -13.04
CA GLY A 127 -15.62 14.08 -13.25
C GLY A 127 -16.55 14.28 -12.07
N VAL A 128 -16.68 15.54 -11.65
CA VAL A 128 -17.53 15.94 -10.51
C VAL A 128 -18.98 15.64 -10.82
#